data_AF-A0AAW8NMT0-F1
#
_entry.id   AF-A0AAW8NMT0-F1
#
_cell.length_a   1.000
_cell.length_b   1.000
_cell.length_c   1.000
_cell.angle_alpha   90.00
_cell.angle_beta   90.00
_cell.angle_gamma   90.00
#
_symmetry.space_group_name_H-M   'P 1'
#
loop_
_entity.id
_entity.type
_entity.pdbx_description
1 polymer ?
#
loop_
_entity_poly.entity_id
_entity_poly.type
_entity_poly.pdbx_seq_one_letter_code
_entity_poly.pdbx_strand_id
1 'polypeptide(L)'
;MRSTARTWLIEEKIGLISGQELVGLADRYIADHDDFPDWMIDISTGSSLEFQEQLDLIAYPINVNDCKIIAQRLLDLLSSNEISLRDLGKACEKMYLSVEWGSEPFNHFIWVSDEINLNEQGYKSTSNIDQAVKEALCKVTAL
;
A
#
# COMPACT_ATOMS: atom_id res chain seq x y z
N MET A 1 -5.41 11.27 -11.77
CA MET A 1 -4.48 10.41 -12.53
C MET A 1 -3.15 10.19 -11.83
N ARG A 2 -2.37 11.25 -11.57
CA ARG A 2 -1.10 11.13 -10.84
C ARG A 2 -1.26 10.49 -9.45
N SER A 3 -2.32 10.85 -8.73
CA SER A 3 -2.69 10.19 -7.46
C SER A 3 -2.91 8.69 -7.61
N THR A 4 -3.62 8.26 -8.67
CA THR A 4 -3.87 6.85 -8.98
C THR A 4 -2.57 6.10 -9.25
N ALA A 5 -1.69 6.67 -10.08
CA ALA A 5 -0.38 6.08 -10.36
C ALA A 5 0.49 6.01 -9.10
N ARG A 6 0.45 7.04 -8.25
CA ARG A 6 1.13 7.03 -6.94
C ARG A 6 0.62 5.90 -6.06
N THR A 7 -0.70 5.65 -6.02
CA THR A 7 -1.26 4.51 -5.29
C THR A 7 -0.70 3.19 -5.82
N TRP A 8 -0.67 2.98 -7.13
CA TRP A 8 -0.10 1.75 -7.72
C TRP A 8 1.37 1.56 -7.35
N LEU A 9 2.17 2.63 -7.39
CA LEU A 9 3.58 2.58 -6.99
C LEU A 9 3.75 2.20 -5.52
N ILE A 10 2.85 2.67 -4.65
CA ILE A 10 2.88 2.30 -3.23
C ILE A 10 2.42 0.85 -3.05
N GLU A 11 1.35 0.43 -3.74
CA GLU A 11 0.87 -0.96 -3.73
C GLU A 11 1.98 -1.93 -4.18
N GLU A 12 2.74 -1.59 -5.22
CA GLU A 12 3.88 -2.38 -5.68
C GLU A 12 4.99 -2.42 -4.62
N LYS A 13 5.36 -1.25 -4.08
CA LYS A 13 6.41 -1.13 -3.06
C LYS A 13 6.13 -2.00 -1.83
N ILE A 14 4.87 -2.11 -1.43
CA ILE A 14 4.46 -2.93 -0.28
C ILE A 14 4.08 -4.36 -0.66
N GLY A 15 4.12 -4.70 -1.95
CA GLY A 15 3.86 -6.04 -2.48
C GLY A 15 2.40 -6.45 -2.49
N LEU A 16 1.47 -5.51 -2.58
CA LEU A 16 0.06 -5.79 -2.89
C LEU A 16 -0.15 -6.11 -4.37
N ILE A 17 0.68 -5.54 -5.23
CA ILE A 17 0.76 -5.89 -6.65
C ILE A 17 2.22 -6.16 -7.00
N SER A 18 2.44 -6.95 -8.05
CA SER A 18 3.75 -7.14 -8.64
C SER A 18 4.14 -5.99 -9.57
N GLY A 19 5.44 -5.84 -9.84
CA GLY A 19 5.91 -4.91 -10.88
C GLY A 19 5.32 -5.19 -12.27
N GLN A 20 5.03 -6.46 -12.59
CA GLN A 20 4.35 -6.81 -13.85
C GLN A 20 2.89 -6.33 -13.88
N GLU A 21 2.19 -6.41 -12.75
CA GLU A 21 0.83 -5.87 -12.65
C GLU A 21 0.81 -4.35 -12.71
N LEU A 22 1.80 -3.68 -12.10
CA LEU A 22 2.00 -2.23 -12.23
C LEU A 22 2.20 -1.82 -13.70
N VAL A 23 3.07 -2.51 -14.43
CA VAL A 23 3.26 -2.31 -15.88
C VAL A 23 1.94 -2.53 -16.63
N GLY A 24 1.23 -3.63 -16.35
CA GLY A 24 -0.04 -3.92 -17.00
C GLY A 24 -1.18 -2.94 -16.65
N LEU A 25 -1.12 -2.26 -15.50
CA LEU A 25 -2.02 -1.14 -15.17
C LEU A 25 -1.70 0.09 -16.03
N ALA A 26 -0.42 0.41 -16.20
CA ALA A 26 0.01 1.51 -17.06
C ALA A 26 -0.30 1.26 -18.55
N ASP A 27 -0.03 0.05 -19.05
CA ASP A 27 -0.30 -0.34 -20.44
C ASP A 27 -1.80 -0.22 -20.78
N ARG A 28 -2.66 -0.72 -19.89
CA ARG A 28 -4.12 -0.59 -20.06
C ARG A 28 -4.53 0.87 -20.07
N TYR A 29 -3.99 1.68 -19.16
CA TYR A 29 -4.31 3.10 -19.14
C TYR A 29 -3.92 3.79 -20.45
N ILE A 30 -2.71 3.52 -20.95
CA ILE A 30 -2.22 4.05 -22.24
C ILE A 30 -3.13 3.61 -23.39
N ALA A 31 -3.54 2.34 -23.42
CA ALA A 31 -4.41 1.83 -24.48
C ALA A 31 -5.82 2.45 -24.46
N ASP A 32 -6.33 2.78 -23.28
CA ASP A 32 -7.69 3.32 -23.08
C ASP A 32 -7.78 4.85 -23.27
N HIS A 33 -6.65 5.55 -23.46
CA HIS A 33 -6.60 7.01 -23.53
C HIS A 33 -5.76 7.51 -24.71
N ASP A 34 -6.34 8.41 -25.51
CA ASP A 34 -5.63 9.04 -26.64
C ASP A 34 -4.51 10.00 -26.19
N ASP A 35 -4.65 10.60 -24.99
CA ASP A 35 -3.67 11.49 -24.36
C ASP A 35 -3.30 10.99 -22.97
N PHE A 36 -1.99 10.82 -22.72
CA PHE A 36 -1.43 10.42 -21.43
C PHE A 36 -0.07 11.11 -21.20
N PRO A 37 0.34 11.29 -19.94
CA PRO A 37 1.60 11.93 -19.63
C PRO A 37 2.80 10.99 -19.84
N ASP A 38 3.95 11.53 -20.21
CA ASP A 38 5.19 10.77 -20.49
C ASP A 38 5.59 9.82 -19.35
N TRP A 39 5.43 10.24 -18.10
CA TRP A 39 5.75 9.40 -16.93
C TRP A 39 4.91 8.11 -16.86
N MET A 40 3.80 8.01 -17.60
CA MET A 40 3.06 6.75 -17.74
C MET A 40 3.83 5.73 -18.59
N ILE A 41 4.53 6.20 -19.63
CA ILE A 41 5.44 5.37 -20.43
C ILE A 41 6.59 4.88 -19.54
N ASP A 42 7.08 5.74 -18.65
CA ASP A 42 8.13 5.34 -17.71
C ASP A 42 7.67 4.19 -16.80
N ILE A 43 6.43 4.24 -16.29
CA ILE A 43 5.84 3.12 -15.52
C ILE A 43 5.69 1.86 -16.39
N SER A 44 5.12 1.99 -17.59
CA SER A 44 4.91 0.88 -18.54
C SER A 44 6.23 0.18 -18.93
N THR A 45 7.31 0.94 -19.08
CA THR A 45 8.62 0.40 -19.47
C THR A 45 9.48 -0.01 -18.28
N GLY A 46 9.02 0.22 -17.04
CA GLY A 46 9.81 -0.02 -15.83
C GLY A 46 11.02 0.92 -15.70
N SER A 47 10.95 2.08 -16.34
CA SER A 47 11.97 3.12 -16.28
C SER A 47 11.95 3.85 -14.94
N SER A 48 13.05 4.57 -14.66
CA SER A 48 13.16 5.37 -13.44
C SER A 48 12.15 6.52 -13.39
N LEU A 49 11.53 6.72 -12.24
CA LEU A 49 10.66 7.86 -11.94
C LEU A 49 11.36 8.92 -11.08
N GLU A 50 12.70 8.88 -10.99
CA GLU A 50 13.47 9.87 -10.24
C GLU A 50 13.10 11.29 -10.66
N PHE A 51 12.91 12.17 -9.67
CA PHE A 51 12.51 13.56 -9.83
C PHE A 51 11.12 13.79 -10.45
N GLN A 52 10.35 12.72 -10.74
CA GLN A 52 8.96 12.87 -11.12
C GLN A 52 8.14 13.27 -9.89
N GLU A 53 7.66 14.51 -9.90
CA GLU A 53 6.92 15.08 -8.77
C GLU A 53 5.77 14.17 -8.32
N GLN A 54 5.74 13.84 -7.02
CA GLN A 54 4.78 12.93 -6.37
C GLN A 54 4.82 11.46 -6.83
N LEU A 55 5.64 11.08 -7.80
CA LEU A 55 5.79 9.68 -8.24
C LEU A 55 7.11 9.08 -7.74
N ASP A 56 8.14 9.91 -7.61
CA ASP A 56 9.36 9.58 -6.89
C ASP A 56 9.06 9.45 -5.39
N LEU A 57 8.89 8.22 -4.91
CA LEU A 57 8.61 7.94 -3.49
C LEU A 57 9.80 8.22 -2.56
N ILE A 58 11.00 8.47 -3.10
CA ILE A 58 12.18 8.88 -2.33
C ILE A 58 12.14 10.39 -2.11
N ALA A 59 11.95 11.16 -3.18
CA ALA A 59 11.86 12.63 -3.08
C ALA A 59 10.53 13.09 -2.45
N TYR A 60 9.46 12.33 -2.63
CA TYR A 60 8.12 12.58 -2.08
C TYR A 60 7.65 11.38 -1.25
N PRO A 61 8.12 11.27 0.00
CA PRO A 61 7.78 10.16 0.90
C PRO A 61 6.27 9.94 1.04
N ILE A 62 5.89 8.72 1.41
CA ILE A 62 4.50 8.35 1.68
C ILE A 62 3.96 9.21 2.82
N ASN A 63 2.88 9.94 2.56
CA ASN A 63 2.26 10.84 3.54
C ASN A 63 0.97 10.23 4.13
N VAL A 64 0.34 10.97 5.05
CA VAL A 64 -0.87 10.51 5.74
C VAL A 64 -2.04 10.24 4.77
N ASN A 65 -2.21 11.02 3.71
CA ASN A 65 -3.29 10.78 2.74
C ASN A 65 -3.05 9.50 1.93
N ASP A 66 -1.80 9.22 1.55
CA ASP A 66 -1.43 7.96 0.92
C ASP A 66 -1.76 6.79 1.86
N CYS A 67 -1.44 6.92 3.15
CA CYS A 67 -1.74 5.92 4.16
C CYS A 67 -3.25 5.64 4.29
N LYS A 68 -4.10 6.66 4.23
CA LYS A 68 -5.57 6.48 4.26
C LYS A 68 -6.05 5.66 3.07
N ILE A 69 -5.57 5.98 1.86
CA ILE A 69 -5.95 5.27 0.63
C ILE A 69 -5.51 3.81 0.70
N ILE A 70 -4.26 3.55 1.11
CA ILE A 70 -3.72 2.20 1.23
C ILE A 70 -4.41 1.41 2.35
N ALA A 71 -4.72 2.04 3.49
CA ALA A 71 -5.47 1.39 4.57
C ALA A 71 -6.88 0.98 4.11
N GLN A 72 -7.57 1.84 3.36
CA GLN A 72 -8.86 1.50 2.76
C GLN A 72 -8.71 0.33 1.78
N ARG A 73 -7.67 0.35 0.93
CA ARG A 73 -7.41 -0.75 0.01
C ARG A 73 -7.20 -2.09 0.71
N LEU A 74 -6.41 -2.10 1.79
CA LEU A 74 -6.18 -3.28 2.61
C LEU A 74 -7.47 -3.79 3.27
N LEU A 75 -8.33 -2.89 3.74
CA LEU A 75 -9.65 -3.24 4.28
C LEU A 75 -10.54 -3.89 3.23
N ASP A 76 -10.55 -3.36 2.01
CA ASP A 76 -11.35 -3.88 0.91
C ASP A 76 -10.88 -5.29 0.50
N LEU A 77 -9.56 -5.49 0.37
CA LEU A 77 -8.95 -6.79 0.08
C LEU A 77 -9.22 -7.81 1.20
N LEU A 78 -9.13 -7.39 2.46
CA LEU A 78 -9.41 -8.26 3.60
C LEU A 78 -10.90 -8.63 3.67
N SER A 79 -11.79 -7.69 3.35
CA SER A 79 -13.24 -7.92 3.40
C SER A 79 -13.74 -8.78 2.25
N SER A 80 -13.02 -8.80 1.12
CA SER A 80 -13.29 -9.64 -0.04
C SER A 80 -12.56 -10.99 -0.01
N ASN A 81 -11.76 -11.27 1.04
CA ASN A 81 -10.86 -12.43 1.13
C ASN A 81 -9.85 -12.53 -0.04
N GLU A 82 -9.48 -11.38 -0.63
CA GLU A 82 -8.46 -11.30 -1.70
C GLU A 82 -7.03 -11.20 -1.16
N ILE A 83 -6.86 -11.02 0.16
CA ILE A 83 -5.56 -11.03 0.84
C ILE A 83 -5.60 -11.93 2.07
N SER A 84 -4.53 -12.69 2.30
CA SER A 84 -4.35 -13.46 3.54
C SER A 84 -3.91 -12.53 4.68
N LEU A 85 -4.22 -12.88 5.93
CA LEU A 85 -3.69 -12.13 7.08
C LEU A 85 -2.17 -12.03 7.05
N ARG A 86 -1.48 -13.12 6.70
CA ARG A 86 -0.02 -13.14 6.58
C ARG A 86 0.49 -12.06 5.63
N ASP A 87 -0.08 -12.00 4.44
CA ASP A 87 0.39 -11.08 3.40
C ASP A 87 -0.04 -9.64 3.71
N LEU A 88 -1.18 -9.46 4.38
CA LEU A 88 -1.57 -8.18 4.96
C LEU A 88 -0.55 -7.71 6.02
N GLY A 89 -0.13 -8.60 6.92
CA GLY A 89 0.91 -8.31 7.90
C GLY A 89 2.21 -7.83 7.26
N LYS A 90 2.69 -8.53 6.22
CA LYS A 90 3.87 -8.11 5.45
C LYS A 90 3.68 -6.78 4.72
N ALA A 91 2.49 -6.52 4.18
CA ALA A 91 2.19 -5.24 3.53
C ALA A 91 2.23 -4.09 4.55
N CYS A 92 1.63 -4.29 5.73
CA CYS A 92 1.71 -3.35 6.84
C CYS A 92 3.16 -3.17 7.34
N GLU A 93 3.97 -4.23 7.33
CA GLU A 93 5.39 -4.16 7.66
C GLU A 93 6.13 -3.18 6.75
N LYS A 94 6.02 -3.40 5.44
CA LYS A 94 6.64 -2.54 4.43
C LYS A 94 6.08 -1.12 4.44
N MET A 95 4.80 -0.96 4.79
CA MET A 95 4.20 0.37 4.99
C MET A 95 4.87 1.11 6.14
N TYR A 96 4.96 0.53 7.34
CA TYR A 96 5.55 1.27 8.47
C TYR A 96 7.04 1.58 8.23
N LEU A 97 7.75 0.74 7.47
CA LEU A 97 9.13 1.00 7.05
C LEU A 97 9.28 2.14 6.01
N SER A 98 8.18 2.55 5.38
CA SER A 98 8.16 3.54 4.29
C SER A 98 7.51 4.88 4.67
N VAL A 99 6.98 5.01 5.89
CA VAL A 99 6.32 6.22 6.40
C VAL A 99 7.17 6.90 7.46
N GLU A 100 6.84 8.16 7.79
CA GLU A 100 7.54 8.92 8.82
C GLU A 100 7.47 8.22 10.19
N TRP A 101 8.65 8.02 10.80
CA TRP A 101 8.79 7.36 12.09
C TRP A 101 8.04 8.12 13.20
N GLY A 102 7.26 7.38 13.99
CA GLY A 102 6.48 7.95 15.10
C GLY A 102 5.19 8.66 14.68
N SER A 103 4.89 8.76 13.38
CA SER A 103 3.59 9.25 12.90
C SER A 103 2.44 8.35 13.33
N GLU A 104 1.21 8.87 13.32
CA GLU A 104 0.05 8.08 13.71
C GLU A 104 -0.22 6.88 12.77
N PRO A 105 -0.09 7.00 11.43
CA PRO A 105 -0.13 5.85 10.53
C PRO A 105 0.96 4.82 10.83
N PHE A 106 2.19 5.27 11.13
CA PHE A 106 3.30 4.38 11.51
C PHE A 106 2.91 3.48 12.67
N ASN A 107 2.36 4.06 13.75
CA ASN A 107 1.98 3.34 14.96
C ASN A 107 0.86 2.31 14.71
N HIS A 108 -0.04 2.57 13.78
CA HIS A 108 -1.09 1.62 13.43
C HIS A 108 -0.59 0.50 12.52
N PHE A 109 0.24 0.80 11.52
CA PHE A 109 0.78 -0.23 10.62
C PHE A 109 1.74 -1.17 11.35
N ILE A 110 2.60 -0.66 12.24
CA ILE A 110 3.46 -1.52 13.07
C ILE A 110 2.63 -2.41 13.98
N TRP A 111 1.57 -1.88 14.61
CA TRP A 111 0.69 -2.66 15.46
C TRP A 111 0.02 -3.80 14.68
N VAL A 112 -0.51 -3.53 13.48
CA VAL A 112 -1.14 -4.57 12.65
C VAL A 112 -0.15 -5.66 12.26
N SER A 113 1.05 -5.26 11.81
CA SER A 113 2.12 -6.19 11.45
C SER A 113 2.50 -7.10 12.63
N ASP A 114 2.75 -6.50 13.79
CA ASP A 114 3.14 -7.24 15.00
C ASP A 114 2.02 -8.15 15.50
N GLU A 115 0.77 -7.66 15.51
CA GLU A 115 -0.38 -8.43 15.98
C GLU A 115 -0.57 -9.70 15.17
N ILE A 116 -0.45 -9.61 13.84
CA ILE A 116 -0.53 -10.75 12.93
C ILE A 116 0.64 -11.70 13.15
N ASN A 117 1.87 -11.18 13.16
CA ASN A 117 3.07 -12.00 13.29
C ASN A 117 3.10 -12.78 14.62
N LEU A 118 2.74 -12.13 15.73
CA LEU A 118 2.70 -12.77 17.04
C LEU A 118 1.61 -13.84 17.15
N ASN A 119 0.46 -13.66 16.49
CA ASN A 119 -0.58 -14.68 16.42
C ASN A 119 -0.16 -15.86 15.53
N GLU A 120 0.43 -15.60 14.36
CA GLU A 120 0.93 -16.66 13.47
C GLU A 120 2.00 -17.52 14.14
N GLN A 121 2.87 -16.91 14.96
CA GLN A 121 3.91 -17.63 15.70
C GLN A 121 3.40 -18.31 16.98
N GLY A 122 2.12 -18.11 17.35
CA GLY A 122 1.52 -18.69 18.54
C GLY A 122 1.94 -18.02 19.87
N TYR A 123 2.62 -16.87 19.81
CA TYR A 123 2.98 -16.09 20.99
C TYR A 123 1.79 -15.30 21.57
N LYS A 124 0.77 -15.06 20.76
CA LYS A 124 -0.49 -14.45 21.15
C LYS A 124 -1.67 -15.25 20.60
N SER A 125 -2.80 -15.22 21.30
CA SER A 125 -4.05 -15.86 20.86
C SER A 125 -5.18 -14.83 20.94
N THR A 126 -5.28 -14.01 19.91
CA THR A 126 -6.35 -13.01 19.76
C THR A 126 -7.57 -13.71 19.17
N SER A 127 -8.64 -13.84 19.97
CA SER A 127 -9.85 -14.61 19.64
C SER A 127 -10.57 -14.14 18.37
N ASN A 128 -10.35 -12.90 17.93
CA ASN A 128 -10.86 -12.36 16.67
C ASN A 128 -9.85 -11.38 16.07
N ILE A 129 -8.73 -11.93 15.56
CA ILE A 129 -7.67 -11.13 14.97
C ILE A 129 -8.14 -10.33 13.75
N ASP A 130 -9.01 -10.89 12.92
CA ASP A 130 -9.57 -10.20 11.74
C ASP A 130 -10.26 -8.89 12.13
N GLN A 131 -11.11 -8.94 13.15
CA GLN A 131 -11.81 -7.74 13.62
C GLN A 131 -10.84 -6.70 14.20
N ALA A 132 -9.85 -7.14 14.98
CA ALA A 132 -8.88 -6.23 15.59
C ALA A 132 -8.00 -5.53 14.53
N VAL A 133 -7.59 -6.27 13.49
CA VAL A 133 -6.87 -5.72 12.34
C VAL A 133 -7.72 -4.72 11.57
N LYS A 134 -9.00 -5.05 11.30
CA LYS A 134 -9.93 -4.12 10.64
C LYS A 134 -10.09 -2.83 11.42
N GLU A 135 -10.27 -2.90 12.73
CA GLU A 135 -10.39 -1.71 13.58
C GLU A 135 -9.14 -0.84 13.56
N ALA A 136 -7.94 -1.44 13.55
CA ALA A 136 -6.69 -0.70 13.45
C ALA A 136 -6.54 0.01 12.10
N LEU A 137 -6.87 -0.66 10.99
CA LEU A 137 -6.87 -0.05 9.66
C LEU A 137 -7.92 1.06 9.53
N CYS A 138 -9.12 0.88 10.10
CA CYS A 138 -10.15 1.92 10.15
C CYS A 138 -9.66 3.19 10.87
N LYS A 139 -8.84 3.05 11.92
CA LYS A 139 -8.24 4.22 12.60
C LYS A 139 -7.33 5.00 11.65
N VAL A 140 -6.53 4.31 10.83
CA VAL A 140 -5.69 4.98 9.81
C VAL A 140 -6.54 5.72 8.80
N THR A 141 -7.64 5.13 8.33
CA THR A 141 -8.55 5.80 7.36
C THR A 141 -9.21 7.06 7.91
N ALA A 142 -9.33 7.18 9.25
CA ALA A 142 -10.01 8.27 9.93
C ALA A 142 -9.09 9.43 10.36
N LEU A 143 -7.77 9.31 10.14
CA LEU A 143 -6.80 10.42 10.28
C LEU A 143 -7.10 11.52 9.25
#